data_AF-A0A8H6I7A9-F1
#
_entry.id   AF-A0A8H6I7A9-F1
#
_cell.length_a   1.000
_cell.length_b   1.000
_cell.length_c   1.000
_cell.angle_alpha   90.00
_cell.angle_beta   90.00
_cell.angle_gamma   90.00
#
_symmetry.space_group_name_H-M   'P 1'
#
loop_
_entity.id
_entity.type
_entity.pdbx_description
1 polymer ?
#
loop_
_entity_poly.entity_id
_entity_poly.type
_entity_poly.pdbx_seq_one_letter_code
_entity_poly.pdbx_strand_id
1 'polypeptide(L)'
;MLPQGTLDTFVSSTRRPVSEAIFTSNEIHDRGSVFVANIYRAATPQDAKQRVEQMKRVVHSAKPATHEMSAWRCMTLKPGHSGLAGPEDFELQSGCKDDGERWAGGKILNVMETLGILDAVIIVSRWYGGEMLGPARFDHIAECATEVAKKFKAQEELLELRSLLESLDVLLFDLRKEYQQLSAEKVPPSDSTSSSTSAPAPKPTVTIKKPDYATLDVTKAKRLIRAREGSITSVKSLIAKLRASEDSEPALPPNHE
;
A
#
# COMPACT_ATOMS: atom_id res chain seq x y z
N MET A 1 -15.18 39.02 12.88
CA MET A 1 -16.08 37.85 12.80
C MET A 1 -15.64 37.00 11.62
N LEU A 2 -14.94 35.90 11.87
CA LEU A 2 -14.55 34.94 10.83
C LEU A 2 -15.75 34.02 10.57
N PRO A 3 -16.14 33.74 9.32
CA PRO A 3 -17.20 32.79 9.05
C PRO A 3 -16.71 31.39 9.39
N GLN A 4 -17.39 30.76 10.36
CA GLN A 4 -17.23 29.35 10.67
C GLN A 4 -17.65 28.56 9.43
N GLY A 5 -16.69 27.94 8.75
CA GLY A 5 -16.98 26.97 7.69
C GLY A 5 -17.67 25.77 8.33
N THR A 6 -19.00 25.75 8.29
CA THR A 6 -19.79 24.66 8.84
C THR A 6 -19.69 23.43 7.94
N LEU A 7 -19.60 22.28 8.61
CA LEU A 7 -19.64 20.91 8.09
C LEU A 7 -20.75 20.70 7.02
N ASP A 8 -21.79 21.54 7.05
CA ASP A 8 -22.90 21.57 6.09
C ASP A 8 -22.44 21.75 4.64
N THR A 9 -21.35 22.47 4.40
CA THR A 9 -20.81 22.65 3.04
C THR A 9 -20.23 21.33 2.48
N PHE A 10 -19.72 20.46 3.36
CA PHE A 10 -19.26 19.11 3.01
C PHE A 10 -20.43 18.14 2.80
N VAL A 11 -21.54 18.32 3.53
CA VAL A 11 -22.74 17.46 3.43
C VAL A 11 -23.64 17.86 2.25
N SER A 12 -23.62 19.14 1.85
CA SER A 12 -24.50 19.72 0.81
C SER A 12 -23.99 19.54 -0.64
N SER A 13 -22.76 19.07 -0.85
CA SER A 13 -22.32 18.67 -2.19
C SER A 13 -22.93 17.33 -2.59
N THR A 14 -24.18 17.37 -3.06
CA THR A 14 -24.92 16.27 -3.69
C THR A 14 -24.25 15.70 -4.96
N ARG A 15 -23.12 16.27 -5.39
CA ARG A 15 -22.19 15.62 -6.31
C ARG A 15 -21.03 15.07 -5.49
N ARG A 16 -21.07 13.76 -5.18
CA ARG A 16 -19.82 13.07 -4.85
C ARG A 16 -18.87 13.31 -6.02
N PRO A 17 -17.65 13.82 -5.79
CA PRO A 17 -16.68 13.94 -6.87
C PRO A 17 -16.54 12.57 -7.53
N VAL A 18 -16.58 12.55 -8.86
CA VAL A 18 -16.36 11.32 -9.62
C VAL A 18 -14.95 10.88 -9.28
N SER A 19 -14.80 9.83 -8.48
CA SER A 19 -13.45 9.35 -8.21
C SER A 19 -12.93 8.79 -9.52
N GLU A 20 -11.75 9.25 -9.89
CA GLU A 20 -11.02 8.74 -11.04
C GLU A 20 -10.71 7.25 -10.83
N ALA A 21 -10.51 6.55 -11.96
CA ALA A 21 -10.00 5.20 -11.93
C ALA A 21 -8.59 5.20 -11.33
N ILE A 22 -8.25 4.15 -10.57
CA ILE A 22 -6.90 4.00 -10.03
C ILE A 22 -5.94 3.71 -11.18
N PHE A 23 -6.38 2.82 -12.08
CA PHE A 23 -5.72 2.57 -13.35
C PHE A 23 -6.74 2.37 -14.45
N THR A 24 -6.36 2.84 -15.64
CA THR A 24 -7.03 2.57 -16.91
C THR A 24 -6.06 1.77 -17.78
N SER A 25 -6.57 0.77 -18.51
CA SER A 25 -5.76 0.01 -19.46
C SER A 25 -5.45 0.86 -20.69
N ASN A 26 -4.53 0.38 -21.53
CA ASN A 26 -4.50 0.86 -22.90
C ASN A 26 -5.79 0.47 -23.64
N GLU A 27 -6.14 1.25 -24.66
CA GLU A 27 -7.26 0.91 -25.54
C GLU A 27 -6.85 -0.22 -26.49
N ILE A 28 -7.69 -1.25 -26.58
CA ILE A 28 -7.56 -2.29 -27.61
C ILE A 28 -8.57 -2.01 -28.70
N HIS A 29 -8.10 -1.92 -29.95
CA HIS A 29 -8.91 -1.70 -31.15
C HIS A 29 -8.90 -2.96 -32.02
N ASP A 30 -10.08 -3.54 -32.30
CA ASP A 30 -10.25 -4.70 -33.19
C ASP A 30 -11.55 -4.55 -33.99
N ARG A 31 -11.43 -4.53 -35.32
CA ARG A 31 -12.57 -4.45 -36.26
C ARG A 31 -13.61 -3.40 -35.87
N GLY A 32 -13.12 -2.19 -35.58
CA GLY A 32 -13.90 -1.03 -35.17
C GLY A 32 -14.41 -1.06 -33.74
N SER A 33 -14.26 -2.18 -33.02
CA SER A 33 -14.56 -2.27 -31.60
C SER A 33 -13.41 -1.75 -30.75
N VAL A 34 -13.75 -1.07 -29.66
CA VAL A 34 -12.78 -0.54 -28.70
C VAL A 34 -13.04 -1.13 -27.32
N PHE A 35 -11.98 -1.54 -26.63
CA PHE A 35 -12.02 -2.06 -25.26
C PHE A 35 -11.12 -1.26 -24.34
N VAL A 36 -11.64 -0.91 -23.17
CA VAL A 36 -10.89 -0.23 -22.11
C VAL A 36 -11.29 -0.80 -20.76
N ALA A 37 -10.33 -1.16 -19.91
CA ALA A 37 -10.60 -1.52 -18.52
C ALA A 37 -10.28 -0.37 -17.58
N ASN A 38 -11.09 -0.23 -16.53
CA ASN A 38 -10.86 0.67 -15.42
C ASN A 38 -10.97 -0.12 -14.11
N ILE A 39 -10.03 0.09 -13.18
CA ILE A 39 -10.08 -0.49 -11.84
C ILE A 39 -10.29 0.59 -10.78
N TYR A 40 -11.15 0.27 -9.81
CA TYR A 40 -11.47 1.14 -8.68
C TYR A 40 -11.43 0.36 -7.37
N ARG A 41 -11.14 1.06 -6.26
CA ARG A 41 -11.39 0.53 -4.91
C ARG A 41 -12.89 0.33 -4.72
N ALA A 42 -13.24 -0.80 -4.13
CA ALA A 42 -14.59 -1.15 -3.68
C ALA A 42 -14.48 -2.01 -2.43
N ALA A 43 -14.80 -1.44 -1.27
CA ALA A 43 -14.75 -2.16 0.01
C ALA A 43 -15.98 -3.06 0.20
N THR A 44 -17.08 -2.75 -0.49
CA THR A 44 -18.33 -3.52 -0.40
C THR A 44 -18.90 -3.83 -1.79
N PRO A 45 -19.75 -4.88 -1.90
CA PRO A 45 -20.51 -5.16 -3.13
C PRO A 45 -21.32 -3.94 -3.62
N GLN A 46 -21.82 -3.15 -2.68
CA GLN A 46 -22.60 -1.95 -2.94
C GLN A 46 -21.74 -0.85 -3.55
N ASP A 47 -20.51 -0.66 -3.07
CA ASP A 47 -19.54 0.28 -3.66
C ASP A 47 -19.19 -0.13 -5.09
N ALA A 48 -18.94 -1.43 -5.32
CA ALA A 48 -18.68 -1.96 -6.65
C ALA A 48 -19.84 -1.65 -7.60
N LYS A 49 -21.09 -1.93 -7.18
CA LYS A 49 -22.30 -1.63 -7.96
C LYS A 49 -22.46 -0.13 -8.25
N GLN A 50 -22.24 0.72 -7.26
CA GLN A 50 -22.29 2.18 -7.43
C GLN A 50 -21.26 2.65 -8.45
N ARG A 51 -20.08 2.03 -8.46
CA ARG A 51 -19.00 2.38 -9.38
C ARG A 51 -19.32 2.03 -10.83
N VAL A 52 -19.92 0.85 -11.07
CA VAL A 52 -20.42 0.48 -12.40
C VAL A 52 -21.49 1.45 -12.89
N GLU A 53 -22.41 1.85 -12.02
CA GLU A 53 -23.46 2.80 -12.39
C GLU A 53 -22.90 4.21 -12.68
N GLN A 54 -21.91 4.65 -11.89
CA GLN A 54 -21.21 5.90 -12.10
C GLN A 54 -20.45 5.90 -13.44
N MET A 55 -19.79 4.79 -13.79
CA MET A 55 -19.15 4.63 -15.10
C MET A 55 -20.16 4.87 -16.22
N LYS A 56 -21.29 4.16 -16.16
CA LYS A 56 -22.35 4.23 -17.19
C LYS A 56 -23.02 5.59 -17.30
N ARG A 57 -23.41 6.19 -16.16
CA ARG A 57 -24.23 7.42 -16.14
C ARG A 57 -23.44 8.71 -16.17
N VAL A 58 -22.16 8.68 -15.76
CA VAL A 58 -21.37 9.89 -15.58
C VAL A 58 -20.15 9.87 -16.49
N VAL A 59 -19.27 8.88 -16.34
CA VAL A 59 -17.99 8.83 -17.09
C VAL A 59 -18.25 8.67 -18.59
N HIS A 60 -19.09 7.71 -18.98
CA HIS A 60 -19.46 7.46 -20.37
C HIS A 60 -20.75 8.16 -20.80
N SER A 61 -21.21 9.17 -20.05
CA SER A 61 -22.45 9.89 -20.37
C SER A 61 -22.44 10.51 -21.77
N ALA A 62 -21.31 11.10 -22.17
CA ALA A 62 -21.16 11.74 -23.48
C ALA A 62 -21.00 10.74 -24.64
N LYS A 63 -20.40 9.58 -24.37
CA LYS A 63 -20.19 8.51 -25.36
C LYS A 63 -20.44 7.14 -24.70
N PRO A 64 -21.72 6.72 -24.59
CA PRO A 64 -22.07 5.48 -23.91
C PRO A 64 -21.36 4.27 -24.52
N ALA A 65 -20.76 3.43 -23.68
CA ALA A 65 -20.28 2.13 -24.11
C ALA A 65 -21.47 1.24 -24.48
N THR A 66 -21.28 0.33 -25.42
CA THR A 66 -22.28 -0.68 -25.77
C THR A 66 -22.45 -1.68 -24.62
N HIS A 67 -21.35 -2.01 -23.93
CA HIS A 67 -21.34 -2.95 -22.81
C HIS A 67 -20.39 -2.48 -21.70
N GLU A 68 -20.87 -2.53 -20.46
CA GLU A 68 -20.11 -2.27 -19.22
C GLU A 68 -20.00 -3.56 -18.40
N MET A 69 -19.08 -4.43 -18.83
CA MET A 69 -18.83 -5.71 -18.17
C MET A 69 -18.04 -5.46 -16.89
N SER A 70 -18.32 -6.19 -15.81
CA SER A 70 -17.62 -5.96 -14.55
C SER A 70 -17.47 -7.21 -13.70
N ALA A 71 -16.46 -7.20 -12.84
CA ALA A 71 -16.32 -8.13 -11.73
C ALA A 71 -15.72 -7.43 -10.52
N TRP A 72 -16.04 -7.94 -9.33
CA TRP A 72 -15.55 -7.40 -8.07
C TRP A 72 -15.30 -8.52 -7.06
N ARG A 73 -14.40 -8.25 -6.13
CA ARG A 73 -14.06 -9.11 -5.00
C ARG A 73 -13.85 -8.20 -3.78
N CYS A 74 -14.59 -8.43 -2.71
CA CYS A 74 -14.56 -7.60 -1.50
C CYS A 74 -14.39 -8.50 -0.28
N MET A 75 -13.45 -8.15 0.59
CA MET A 75 -13.32 -8.74 1.91
C MET A 75 -14.24 -7.98 2.86
N THR A 76 -15.37 -8.57 3.21
CA THR A 76 -16.42 -7.91 3.99
C THR A 76 -16.52 -8.48 5.39
N LEU A 77 -16.90 -7.64 6.34
CA LEU A 77 -17.17 -8.07 7.71
C LEU A 77 -18.44 -8.93 7.75
N LYS A 78 -18.35 -10.10 8.38
CA LYS A 78 -19.50 -10.98 8.60
C LYS A 78 -20.53 -10.30 9.50
N PRO A 79 -21.84 -10.51 9.28
CA PRO A 79 -22.87 -9.93 10.13
C PRO A 79 -22.69 -10.29 11.60
N GLY A 80 -22.71 -9.29 12.49
CA GLY A 80 -22.56 -9.48 13.94
C GLY A 80 -21.12 -9.58 14.45
N HIS A 81 -20.13 -9.53 13.56
CA HIS A 81 -18.71 -9.47 13.94
C HIS A 81 -18.23 -8.01 14.05
N SER A 82 -17.14 -7.79 14.80
CA SER A 82 -16.58 -6.44 15.04
C SER A 82 -15.34 -6.14 14.18
N GLY A 83 -14.71 -7.17 13.61
CA GLY A 83 -13.48 -7.06 12.82
C GLY A 83 -12.21 -7.02 13.69
N LEU A 84 -12.36 -7.08 15.02
CA LEU A 84 -11.26 -7.02 15.98
C LEU A 84 -10.82 -8.41 16.46
N ALA A 85 -11.66 -9.45 16.31
CA ALA A 85 -11.35 -10.80 16.80
C ALA A 85 -10.41 -11.57 15.87
N GLY A 86 -10.11 -11.03 14.69
CA GLY A 86 -9.15 -11.58 13.74
C GLY A 86 -9.76 -11.81 12.35
N PRO A 87 -9.04 -12.54 11.47
CA PRO A 87 -9.44 -12.75 10.08
C PRO A 87 -10.78 -13.49 9.92
N GLU A 88 -11.15 -14.32 10.89
CA GLU A 88 -12.40 -15.10 10.87
C GLU A 88 -13.66 -14.24 10.91
N ASP A 89 -13.54 -12.98 11.34
CA ASP A 89 -14.63 -11.99 11.31
C ASP A 89 -14.99 -11.57 9.88
N PHE A 90 -14.14 -11.88 8.90
CA PHE A 90 -14.31 -11.46 7.52
C PHE A 90 -14.67 -12.63 6.61
N GLU A 91 -15.33 -12.33 5.50
CA GLU A 91 -15.63 -13.25 4.42
C GLU A 91 -15.33 -12.61 3.07
N LEU A 92 -14.91 -13.44 2.12
CA LEU A 92 -14.72 -13.01 0.75
C LEU A 92 -16.04 -13.11 -0.01
N GLN A 93 -16.59 -11.97 -0.42
CA GLN A 93 -17.68 -11.90 -1.38
C GLN A 93 -17.15 -11.55 -2.77
N SER A 94 -17.74 -12.14 -3.81
CA SER A 94 -17.39 -11.82 -5.20
C SER A 94 -18.63 -11.85 -6.09
N GLY A 95 -18.54 -11.15 -7.21
CA GLY A 95 -19.62 -11.12 -8.18
C GLY A 95 -19.17 -10.54 -9.52
N CYS A 96 -19.96 -10.80 -10.56
CA CYS A 96 -19.70 -10.28 -11.89
C CYS A 96 -20.99 -9.97 -12.65
N LYS A 97 -20.88 -9.18 -13.72
CA LYS A 97 -21.98 -8.80 -14.60
C LYS A 97 -21.48 -8.69 -16.04
N ASP A 98 -22.22 -9.34 -16.94
CA ASP A 98 -21.92 -9.40 -18.37
C ASP A 98 -22.40 -8.17 -19.18
N ASP A 99 -23.44 -7.48 -18.72
CA ASP A 99 -24.07 -6.33 -19.42
C ASP A 99 -24.35 -6.56 -20.93
N GLY A 100 -24.90 -7.73 -21.26
CA GLY A 100 -25.22 -8.11 -22.65
C GLY A 100 -24.10 -8.87 -23.37
N GLU A 101 -22.86 -8.80 -22.88
CA GLU A 101 -21.73 -9.59 -23.35
C GLU A 101 -21.61 -10.89 -22.56
N ARG A 102 -22.44 -11.86 -22.95
CA ARG A 102 -22.56 -13.14 -22.23
C ARG A 102 -21.18 -13.77 -21.98
N TRP A 103 -20.93 -14.17 -20.72
CA TRP A 103 -19.71 -14.77 -20.18
C TRP A 103 -18.52 -13.82 -19.96
N ALA A 104 -18.63 -12.53 -20.30
CA ALA A 104 -17.53 -11.59 -20.12
C ALA A 104 -17.19 -11.30 -18.65
N GLY A 105 -18.20 -11.15 -17.79
CA GLY A 105 -18.00 -10.89 -16.36
C GLY A 105 -17.19 -12.00 -15.67
N GLY A 106 -17.46 -13.25 -16.03
CA GLY A 106 -16.70 -14.41 -15.52
C GLY A 106 -15.22 -14.38 -15.94
N LYS A 107 -14.90 -13.87 -17.14
CA LYS A 107 -13.50 -13.70 -17.58
C LYS A 107 -12.76 -12.68 -16.74
N ILE A 108 -13.40 -11.56 -16.45
CA ILE A 108 -12.84 -10.51 -15.59
C ILE A 108 -12.64 -11.05 -14.17
N LEU A 109 -13.63 -11.77 -13.63
CA LEU A 109 -13.55 -12.38 -12.30
C LEU A 109 -12.38 -13.37 -12.21
N ASN A 110 -12.23 -14.25 -13.20
CA ASN A 110 -11.12 -15.20 -13.25
C ASN A 110 -9.74 -14.50 -13.25
N VAL A 111 -9.61 -13.36 -13.93
CA VAL A 111 -8.38 -12.54 -13.87
C VAL A 111 -8.13 -12.02 -12.45
N MET A 112 -9.18 -11.49 -11.80
CA MET A 112 -9.06 -11.00 -10.42
C MET A 112 -8.69 -12.11 -9.44
N GLU A 113 -9.27 -13.31 -9.58
CA GLU A 113 -8.96 -14.48 -8.77
C GLU A 113 -7.52 -14.94 -8.97
N THR A 114 -7.10 -15.11 -10.23
CA THR A 114 -5.75 -15.55 -10.60
C THR A 114 -4.67 -14.60 -10.07
N LEU A 115 -4.93 -13.28 -10.14
CA LEU A 115 -3.99 -12.27 -9.67
C LEU A 115 -4.16 -11.93 -8.19
N GLY A 116 -5.16 -12.48 -7.50
CA GLY A 116 -5.39 -12.21 -6.08
C GLY A 116 -5.85 -10.78 -5.79
N ILE A 117 -6.59 -10.15 -6.71
CA ILE A 117 -7.12 -8.79 -6.53
C ILE A 117 -8.30 -8.81 -5.57
N LEU A 118 -8.24 -7.98 -4.53
CA LEU A 118 -9.28 -7.81 -3.49
C LEU A 118 -9.64 -6.33 -3.32
N ASP A 119 -10.77 -6.09 -2.68
CA ASP A 119 -11.35 -4.77 -2.38
C ASP A 119 -11.37 -3.81 -3.57
N ALA A 120 -11.72 -4.38 -4.72
CA ALA A 120 -11.73 -3.70 -6.00
C ALA A 120 -12.84 -4.18 -6.91
N VAL A 121 -13.15 -3.33 -7.89
CA VAL A 121 -14.00 -3.65 -9.05
C VAL A 121 -13.23 -3.31 -10.32
N ILE A 122 -13.22 -4.25 -11.27
CA ILE A 122 -12.76 -4.02 -12.63
C ILE A 122 -13.99 -3.88 -13.52
N ILE A 123 -14.00 -2.82 -14.32
CA ILE A 123 -15.03 -2.55 -15.32
C ILE A 123 -14.33 -2.54 -16.67
N VAL A 124 -14.75 -3.42 -17.57
CA VAL A 124 -14.31 -3.40 -18.97
C VAL A 124 -15.45 -2.83 -19.80
N SER A 125 -15.16 -1.74 -20.50
CA SER A 125 -16.11 -1.04 -21.36
C SER A 125 -15.81 -1.39 -22.81
N ARG A 126 -16.83 -1.81 -23.55
CA ARG A 126 -16.73 -2.08 -24.99
C ARG A 126 -17.61 -1.12 -25.78
N TRP A 127 -17.04 -0.46 -26.78
CA TRP A 127 -17.79 0.20 -27.86
C TRP A 127 -17.83 -0.73 -29.08
N TYR A 128 -19.04 -1.13 -29.50
CA TYR A 128 -19.22 -2.05 -30.62
C TYR A 128 -18.94 -1.36 -31.96
N GLY A 129 -18.11 -1.99 -32.80
CA GLY A 129 -17.67 -1.44 -34.07
C GLY A 129 -18.54 -1.76 -35.30
N GLY A 130 -19.57 -2.60 -35.14
CA GLY A 130 -20.37 -3.10 -36.26
C GLY A 130 -20.09 -4.55 -36.65
N GLU A 131 -18.94 -5.11 -36.27
CA GLU A 131 -18.55 -6.50 -36.60
C GLU A 131 -18.52 -7.43 -35.38
N MET A 132 -19.03 -8.65 -35.55
CA MET A 132 -19.01 -9.68 -34.52
C MET A 132 -17.60 -10.27 -34.37
N LEU A 133 -16.97 -9.98 -33.24
CA LEU A 133 -15.63 -10.47 -32.93
C LEU A 133 -15.56 -11.98 -32.63
N GLY A 134 -16.69 -12.61 -32.32
CA GLY A 134 -16.72 -14.01 -31.88
C GLY A 134 -15.95 -14.21 -30.58
N PRO A 135 -15.23 -15.32 -30.41
CA PRO A 135 -14.45 -15.60 -29.20
C PRO A 135 -13.32 -14.59 -28.91
N ALA A 136 -12.76 -13.95 -29.94
CA ALA A 136 -11.61 -13.03 -29.79
C ALA A 136 -11.88 -11.87 -28.81
N ARG A 137 -13.14 -11.45 -28.67
CA ARG A 137 -13.51 -10.40 -27.68
C ARG A 137 -13.18 -10.79 -26.24
N PHE A 138 -13.23 -12.08 -25.91
CA PHE A 138 -12.94 -12.54 -24.55
C PHE A 138 -11.46 -12.41 -24.21
N ASP A 139 -10.58 -12.54 -25.22
CA ASP A 139 -9.15 -12.32 -25.04
C ASP A 139 -8.88 -10.85 -24.78
N HIS A 140 -9.49 -9.94 -25.55
CA HIS A 140 -9.38 -8.48 -25.32
C HIS A 140 -9.90 -8.06 -23.95
N ILE A 141 -11.04 -8.61 -23.52
CA ILE A 141 -11.61 -8.35 -22.18
C ILE A 141 -10.64 -8.80 -21.09
N ALA A 142 -10.08 -10.01 -21.22
CA ALA A 142 -9.14 -10.55 -20.26
C ALA A 142 -7.81 -9.77 -20.26
N GLU A 143 -7.33 -9.33 -21.41
CA GLU A 143 -6.09 -8.56 -21.56
C GLU A 143 -6.21 -7.19 -20.89
N CYS A 144 -7.25 -6.40 -21.19
CA CYS A 144 -7.49 -5.11 -20.54
C CYS A 144 -7.61 -5.28 -19.02
N ALA A 145 -8.38 -6.27 -18.55
CA ALA A 145 -8.55 -6.57 -17.13
C ALA A 145 -7.22 -6.95 -16.46
N THR A 146 -6.40 -7.77 -17.13
CA THR A 146 -5.09 -8.22 -16.63
C THR A 146 -4.13 -7.05 -16.50
N GLU A 147 -4.15 -6.11 -17.43
CA GLU A 147 -3.29 -4.92 -17.39
C GLU A 147 -3.55 -4.07 -16.14
N VAL A 148 -4.81 -3.68 -15.90
CA VAL A 148 -5.16 -2.86 -14.73
C VAL A 148 -4.97 -3.62 -13.42
N ALA A 149 -5.24 -4.93 -13.40
CA ALA A 149 -5.04 -5.78 -12.23
C ALA A 149 -3.56 -5.88 -11.84
N LYS A 150 -2.65 -6.03 -12.80
CA LYS A 150 -1.20 -6.05 -12.55
C LYS A 150 -0.70 -4.71 -11.99
N LYS A 151 -1.14 -3.60 -12.58
CA LYS A 151 -0.80 -2.24 -12.09
C LYS A 151 -1.29 -2.03 -10.66
N PHE A 152 -2.53 -2.43 -10.38
CA PHE A 152 -3.12 -2.38 -9.05
C PHE A 152 -2.35 -3.19 -8.02
N LYS A 153 -2.07 -4.46 -8.32
CA LYS A 153 -1.30 -5.33 -7.42
C LYS A 153 0.10 -4.79 -7.12
N ALA A 154 0.79 -4.26 -8.13
CA ALA A 154 2.10 -3.64 -7.94
C ALA A 154 2.03 -2.39 -7.03
N GLN A 155 0.96 -1.60 -7.13
CA GLN A 155 0.74 -0.47 -6.25
C GLN A 155 0.48 -0.92 -4.80
N GLU A 156 -0.33 -1.97 -4.59
CA GLU A 156 -0.58 -2.54 -3.26
C GLU A 156 0.70 -3.06 -2.61
N GLU A 157 1.47 -3.87 -3.34
CA GLU A 157 2.77 -4.37 -2.88
C GLU A 157 3.71 -3.21 -2.51
N LEU A 158 3.75 -2.16 -3.33
CA LEU A 158 4.58 -1.00 -3.04
C LEU A 158 4.16 -0.26 -1.76
N LEU A 159 2.86 -0.13 -1.51
CA LEU A 159 2.34 0.49 -0.28
C LEU A 159 2.71 -0.32 0.96
N GLU A 160 2.61 -1.64 0.90
CA GLU A 160 3.03 -2.54 1.98
C GLU A 160 4.53 -2.42 2.25
N LEU A 161 5.35 -2.49 1.20
CA LEU A 161 6.80 -2.36 1.32
C LEU A 161 7.20 -0.99 1.88
N ARG A 162 6.51 0.08 1.48
CA ARG A 162 6.73 1.42 2.04
C ARG A 162 6.42 1.46 3.54
N SER A 163 5.27 0.93 3.95
CA SER A 163 4.88 0.87 5.36
C SER A 163 5.89 0.08 6.20
N LEU A 164 6.31 -1.09 5.70
CA LEU A 164 7.34 -1.90 6.34
C LEU A 164 8.66 -1.12 6.46
N LEU A 165 9.09 -0.45 5.39
CA LEU A 165 10.34 0.32 5.40
C LEU A 165 10.29 1.47 6.41
N GLU A 166 9.16 2.17 6.51
CA GLU A 166 8.94 3.21 7.52
C GLU A 166 8.99 2.63 8.95
N SER A 167 8.41 1.45 9.19
CA SER A 167 8.51 0.79 10.50
C SER A 167 9.93 0.34 10.86
N LEU A 168 10.70 -0.13 9.86
CA LEU A 168 12.09 -0.55 10.06
C LEU A 168 12.99 0.65 10.36
N ASP A 169 12.73 1.81 9.74
CA ASP A 169 13.44 3.05 10.05
C ASP A 169 13.22 3.50 11.49
N VAL A 170 11.99 3.44 11.99
CA VAL A 170 11.66 3.75 13.40
C VAL A 170 12.39 2.79 14.34
N LEU A 171 12.28 1.49 14.09
CA LEU A 171 12.97 0.48 14.91
C LEU A 171 14.50 0.67 14.91
N LEU A 172 15.09 0.96 13.76
CA LEU A 172 16.54 1.20 13.65
C LEU A 172 16.94 2.49 14.38
N PHE A 173 16.11 3.53 14.35
CA PHE A 173 16.34 4.75 15.10
C PHE A 173 16.36 4.49 16.61
N ASP A 174 15.36 3.77 17.13
CA ASP A 174 15.25 3.46 18.56
C ASP A 174 16.42 2.60 19.05
N LEU A 175 16.80 1.55 18.30
CA LEU A 175 17.94 0.71 18.64
C LEU A 175 19.27 1.48 18.62
N ARG A 176 19.45 2.41 17.68
CA ARG A 176 20.66 3.25 17.66
C ARG A 176 20.71 4.18 18.86
N LYS A 177 19.57 4.73 19.26
CA LYS A 177 19.45 5.58 20.45
C LYS A 177 19.79 4.78 21.71
N GLU A 178 19.23 3.58 21.86
CA GLU A 178 19.54 2.66 22.96
C GLU A 178 21.03 2.30 23.02
N TYR A 179 21.63 1.94 21.87
CA TYR A 179 23.05 1.66 21.78
C TYR A 179 23.92 2.86 22.19
N GLN A 180 23.55 4.08 21.79
CA GLN A 180 24.26 5.30 22.19
C GLN A 180 24.20 5.56 23.69
N GLN A 181 23.05 5.31 24.32
CA GLN A 181 22.87 5.47 25.76
C GLN A 181 23.76 4.48 26.54
N LEU A 182 23.68 3.18 26.21
CA LEU A 182 24.51 2.13 26.83
C LEU A 182 26.01 2.38 26.60
N SER A 183 26.39 2.84 25.41
CA SER A 183 27.79 3.15 25.11
C SER A 183 28.29 4.39 25.86
N ALA A 184 27.43 5.36 26.18
CA ALA A 184 27.81 6.57 26.91
C ALA A 184 27.97 6.31 28.41
N GLU A 185 27.13 5.46 29.00
CA GLU A 185 27.21 5.05 30.41
C GLU A 185 28.52 4.33 30.74
N LYS A 186 29.10 3.63 29.76
CA LYS A 186 30.35 2.90 29.89
C LYS A 186 31.63 3.73 29.86
N VAL A 187 31.55 5.03 29.54
CA VAL A 187 32.71 5.93 29.56
C VAL A 187 32.74 6.61 30.94
N PRO A 188 33.74 6.36 31.80
CA PRO A 188 33.83 7.04 33.10
C PRO A 188 33.97 8.56 32.90
N PRO A 189 33.45 9.40 33.82
CA PRO A 189 33.88 10.78 33.89
C PRO A 189 35.36 10.77 34.32
N SER A 190 36.27 10.86 33.36
CA SER A 190 37.68 11.07 33.66
C SER A 190 37.84 12.48 34.22
N ASP A 191 38.10 12.57 35.52
CA ASP A 191 38.83 13.70 36.09
C ASP A 191 40.16 13.85 35.33
N SER A 192 40.40 15.01 34.72
CA SER A 192 41.75 15.58 34.59
C SER A 192 41.71 17.04 34.15
N THR A 193 42.03 17.89 35.12
CA THR A 193 42.91 19.06 35.06
C THR A 193 43.60 19.32 33.71
N SER A 194 43.42 20.56 33.24
CA SER A 194 44.18 21.33 32.24
C SER A 194 45.35 20.64 31.50
N SER A 195 45.16 20.42 30.20
CA SER A 195 46.22 20.66 29.22
C SER A 195 45.61 21.12 27.89
N SER A 196 46.16 22.22 27.39
CA SER A 196 45.76 22.92 26.18
C SER A 196 46.02 22.10 24.92
N THR A 197 44.95 21.65 24.26
CA THR A 197 44.99 21.41 22.81
C THR A 197 43.58 21.57 22.24
N SER A 198 43.51 22.28 21.12
CA SER A 198 42.33 22.66 20.33
C SER A 198 41.12 21.74 20.46
N ALA A 199 39.98 22.33 20.86
CA ALA A 199 38.68 21.71 20.81
C ALA A 199 38.43 21.07 19.43
N PRO A 200 38.07 19.77 19.34
CA PRO A 200 37.43 19.26 18.14
C PRO A 200 36.08 19.96 18.06
N ALA A 201 35.86 20.73 16.99
CA ALA A 201 34.57 21.32 16.69
C ALA A 201 33.45 20.27 16.87
N PRO A 202 32.28 20.64 17.42
CA PRO A 202 31.16 19.72 17.52
C PRO A 202 30.90 19.18 16.11
N LYS A 203 31.07 17.87 15.94
CA LYS A 203 30.75 17.21 14.66
C LYS A 203 29.33 17.64 14.30
N PRO A 204 29.10 18.07 13.05
CA PRO A 204 27.80 18.58 12.66
C PRO A 204 26.78 17.52 13.02
N THR A 205 25.82 17.88 13.86
CA THR A 205 24.63 17.07 14.14
C THR A 205 24.00 16.82 12.79
N VAL A 206 24.31 15.67 12.17
CA VAL A 206 23.70 15.24 10.92
C VAL A 206 22.23 15.07 11.29
N THR A 207 21.45 16.10 10.98
CA THR A 207 20.00 16.03 11.03
C THR A 207 19.65 14.98 9.99
N ILE A 208 19.45 13.74 10.44
CA ILE A 208 19.04 12.64 9.58
C ILE A 208 17.64 13.02 9.10
N LYS A 209 17.57 13.67 7.94
CA LYS A 209 16.30 13.91 7.27
C LYS A 209 15.66 12.56 7.05
N LYS A 210 14.43 12.40 7.54
CA LYS A 210 13.64 11.18 7.33
C LYS A 210 13.63 10.89 5.83
N PRO A 211 14.03 9.68 5.38
CA PRO A 211 14.01 9.36 3.96
C PRO A 211 12.58 9.49 3.43
N ASP A 212 12.40 10.16 2.29
CA ASP A 212 11.13 10.22 1.59
C ASP A 212 11.01 9.04 0.62
N TYR A 213 9.92 8.28 0.77
CA TYR A 213 9.63 7.08 0.01
C TYR A 213 8.49 7.27 -1.02
N ALA A 214 8.08 8.51 -1.27
CA ALA A 214 6.98 8.81 -2.18
C ALA A 214 7.17 8.29 -3.62
N THR A 215 8.41 8.15 -4.09
CA THR A 215 8.74 7.79 -5.49
C THR A 215 9.48 6.46 -5.65
N LEU A 216 9.31 5.54 -4.70
CA LEU A 216 9.96 4.23 -4.77
C LEU A 216 9.33 3.30 -5.81
N ASP A 217 10.16 2.48 -6.44
CA ASP A 217 9.73 1.27 -7.13
C ASP A 217 9.86 0.03 -6.22
N VAL A 218 9.18 -1.06 -6.57
CA VAL A 218 9.14 -2.32 -5.80
C VAL A 218 10.53 -2.90 -5.58
N THR A 219 11.40 -2.86 -6.59
CA THR A 219 12.74 -3.46 -6.54
C THR A 219 13.64 -2.70 -5.57
N LYS A 220 13.62 -1.37 -5.66
CA LYS A 220 14.36 -0.46 -4.79
C LYS A 220 13.84 -0.54 -3.36
N ALA A 221 12.52 -0.63 -3.15
CA ALA A 221 11.91 -0.80 -1.84
C ALA A 221 12.40 -2.11 -1.17
N LYS A 222 12.33 -3.24 -1.87
CA LYS A 222 12.86 -4.54 -1.37
C LYS A 222 14.34 -4.47 -1.01
N ARG A 223 15.16 -3.81 -1.83
CA ARG A 223 16.59 -3.62 -1.55
C ARG A 223 16.82 -2.80 -0.28
N LEU A 224 16.06 -1.72 -0.10
CA LEU A 224 16.16 -0.86 1.09
C LEU A 224 15.75 -1.61 2.36
N ILE A 225 14.68 -2.40 2.30
CA ILE A 225 14.24 -3.26 3.41
C ILE A 225 15.37 -4.18 3.85
N ARG A 226 16.00 -4.93 2.93
CA ARG A 226 17.13 -5.81 3.25
C ARG A 226 18.30 -5.06 3.89
N ALA A 227 18.60 -3.84 3.42
CA ALA A 227 19.64 -3.01 4.00
C ALA A 227 19.30 -2.55 5.44
N ARG A 228 18.02 -2.26 5.72
CA ARG A 228 17.55 -1.92 7.06
C ARG A 228 17.55 -3.11 8.00
N GLU A 229 17.07 -4.26 7.56
CA GLU A 229 17.13 -5.51 8.32
C GLU A 229 18.57 -5.86 8.71
N GLY A 230 19.52 -5.78 7.76
CA GLY A 230 20.94 -5.99 8.05
C GLY A 230 21.51 -4.98 9.06
N SER A 231 21.12 -3.70 8.95
CA SER A 231 21.52 -2.66 9.92
C SER A 231 20.96 -2.94 11.32
N ILE A 232 19.68 -3.34 11.41
CA ILE A 232 19.02 -3.69 12.67
C ILE A 232 19.73 -4.87 13.32
N THR A 233 20.03 -5.93 12.57
CA THR A 233 20.76 -7.10 13.08
C THR A 233 22.14 -6.71 13.62
N SER A 234 22.87 -5.86 12.89
CA SER A 234 24.18 -5.37 13.34
C SER A 234 24.08 -4.58 14.64
N VAL A 235 23.12 -3.65 14.77
CA VAL A 235 22.95 -2.83 15.98
C VAL A 235 22.49 -3.69 17.16
N LYS A 236 21.55 -4.62 16.95
CA LYS A 236 21.14 -5.58 18.00
C LYS A 236 22.32 -6.41 18.51
N SER A 237 23.21 -6.87 17.62
CA SER A 237 24.42 -7.59 18.02
C SER A 237 25.35 -6.73 18.87
N LEU A 238 25.50 -5.44 18.54
CA LEU A 238 26.32 -4.51 19.32
C LEU A 238 25.73 -4.26 20.71
N ILE A 239 24.41 -4.05 20.82
CA ILE A 239 23.71 -3.90 22.10
C ILE A 239 23.88 -5.17 22.96
N ALA A 240 23.69 -6.35 22.36
CA ALA A 240 23.85 -7.62 23.07
C ALA A 240 25.28 -7.80 23.62
N LYS A 241 26.30 -7.40 22.85
CA LYS A 241 27.70 -7.41 23.31
C LYS A 241 27.95 -6.45 24.47
N LEU A 242 27.37 -5.25 24.44
CA LEU A 242 27.49 -4.29 25.55
C LEU A 242 26.85 -4.83 26.83
N ARG A 243 25.64 -5.40 26.73
CA ARG A 243 24.96 -6.00 27.88
C ARG A 243 25.70 -7.20 28.46
N ALA A 244 26.17 -8.11 27.61
CA ALA A 244 26.92 -9.29 28.07
C ALA A 244 28.22 -8.93 28.84
N SER A 245 28.78 -7.75 28.56
CA SER A 245 29.93 -7.27 29.32
C SER A 245 29.60 -6.61 30.66
N GLU A 246 28.35 -6.21 30.91
CA GLU A 246 27.89 -5.75 32.24
C GLU A 246 27.81 -6.93 33.22
N ASP A 247 27.30 -8.09 32.76
CA ASP A 247 27.14 -9.29 33.59
C ASP A 247 28.47 -9.97 33.98
N SER A 248 29.61 -9.52 33.44
CA SER A 248 30.93 -10.14 33.62
C SER A 248 31.85 -9.44 34.63
N GLU A 249 31.39 -8.38 35.30
CA GLU A 249 32.19 -7.66 36.29
C GLU A 249 32.28 -8.49 37.60
N PRO A 250 33.50 -8.89 38.07
CA PRO A 250 33.63 -9.77 39.22
C PRO A 250 33.24 -9.05 40.52
N ALA A 251 32.36 -9.68 41.30
CA ALA A 251 32.02 -9.24 42.65
C ALA A 251 33.29 -9.02 43.48
N LEU A 252 33.50 -7.78 43.93
CA LEU A 252 34.58 -7.41 44.84
C LEU A 252 34.64 -8.40 46.01
N PRO A 253 35.80 -9.03 46.30
CA PRO A 253 35.90 -9.91 47.44
C PRO A 253 35.63 -9.11 48.73
N PRO A 254 34.96 -9.72 49.73
CA PRO A 254 34.68 -9.05 50.98
C PRO A 254 36.00 -8.66 51.65
N ASN A 255 36.16 -7.38 51.95
CA ASN A 255 37.27 -6.87 52.75
C ASN A 255 37.25 -7.62 54.10
N HIS A 256 38.23 -8.49 54.32
CA HIS A 256 38.52 -9.01 55.65
C HIS A 256 39.33 -7.97 56.42
N GLU A 257 38.84 -7.68 57.62
CA GLU A 257 39.37 -6.76 58.65
C GLU A 257 40.83 -7.01 59.04
#